data_AF-A0AB35IX12-F1
#
_entry.id   AF-A0AB35IX12-F1
#
_cell.length_a   1.000
_cell.length_b   1.000
_cell.length_c   1.000
_cell.angle_alpha   90.00
_cell.angle_beta   90.00
_cell.angle_gamma   90.00
#
_symmetry.space_group_name_H-M   'P 1'
#
loop_
_entity.id
_entity.type
_entity.pdbx_description
1 polymer ?
#
loop_
_entity_poly.entity_id
_entity_poly.type
_entity_poly.pdbx_seq_one_letter_code
_entity_poly.pdbx_strand_id
1 'polypeptide(L)'
;MLRDIAGIRLCGANFDEVTNILLLDPHEGNKVKPVKGTLLYGRNGAGKSTLAKAVRKAKGESQDTISQAEFLSINNLPIELTEEEKSHVFVFDEEYIDKNVKFHESGLDTIIMLGHQVEIAEQLQEAQKNLEKAKGEFDIQEKTIIENEKIECKNSPKYHIKKMRLALQGDDCWAGRDKLIKNNRQNTGVRDDTYKQFITLTTTKTRDQLIIEFNETLKVLRIAQQGDAAISTKVPIFNKKYDETNILKLLRTKIERPELSERECYLLELAQTGRSSQLNDMIDIFSNTETYICPTCLQPVSEKYKQDLVQSVQKVLSKTVEEHLAELCTVMAEEIEIDFSPFSKLEMSTNSCLEILAQINMGIRNNNLLIQSKIDNPYSICNGEIISVSNLLTQLNKALENLENERLEYNKKITDTKPIIKRLTEINNLIAYLDIRELYIQFSVIKTLTERKQLQKQSQSKYQNQKRWCRCCVMKTLSRLV
;
A
#
# COMPACT_ATOMS: atom_id res chain seq x y z
N MET A 1 0.73 -82.69 41.61
CA MET A 1 0.25 -83.78 40.75
C MET A 1 1.35 -84.37 39.85
N LEU A 2 2.50 -83.70 39.66
CA LEU A 2 3.63 -84.28 38.89
C LEU A 2 4.13 -85.65 39.38
N ARG A 3 4.06 -85.92 40.69
CA ARG A 3 4.47 -87.22 41.28
C ARG A 3 3.48 -88.36 41.02
N ASP A 4 2.28 -88.02 40.58
CA ASP A 4 1.18 -88.97 40.36
C ASP A 4 1.12 -89.45 38.91
N ILE A 5 1.97 -88.90 38.03
CA ILE A 5 2.09 -89.30 36.62
C ILE A 5 2.72 -90.69 36.54
N ALA A 6 1.94 -91.65 36.07
CA ALA A 6 2.38 -93.02 35.78
C ALA A 6 2.61 -93.24 34.28
N GLY A 7 2.06 -92.39 33.40
CA GLY A 7 2.19 -92.60 31.96
C GLY A 7 1.59 -91.50 31.10
N ILE A 8 1.43 -91.80 29.82
CA ILE A 8 0.82 -90.93 28.82
C ILE A 8 -0.18 -91.71 27.97
N ARG A 9 -1.34 -91.10 27.72
CA ARG A 9 -2.30 -91.51 26.70
C ARG A 9 -2.02 -90.73 25.45
N LEU A 10 -1.94 -91.38 24.29
CA LEU A 10 -1.76 -90.70 23.02
C LEU A 10 -2.57 -91.34 21.89
N CYS A 11 -2.90 -90.52 20.89
CA CYS A 11 -3.46 -90.91 19.62
C CYS A 11 -2.85 -90.02 18.52
N GLY A 12 -2.57 -90.60 17.36
CA GLY A 12 -1.97 -89.92 16.21
C GLY A 12 -0.55 -90.38 15.86
N ALA A 13 -0.10 -89.96 14.69
CA ALA A 13 1.12 -90.41 14.02
C ALA A 13 1.17 -91.95 13.88
N ASN A 14 2.02 -92.63 14.65
CA ASN A 14 2.20 -94.08 14.56
C ASN A 14 1.23 -94.87 15.47
N PHE A 15 0.36 -94.18 16.22
CA PHE A 15 -0.64 -94.76 17.12
C PHE A 15 -2.03 -94.46 16.57
N ASP A 16 -2.53 -95.34 15.68
CA ASP A 16 -3.84 -95.20 15.02
C ASP A 16 -5.01 -95.32 16.00
N GLU A 17 -4.80 -96.00 17.13
CA GLU A 17 -5.75 -96.13 18.23
C GLU A 17 -5.24 -95.44 19.50
N VAL A 18 -6.18 -95.02 20.36
CA VAL A 18 -5.86 -94.42 21.66
C VAL A 18 -5.09 -95.43 22.50
N THR A 19 -3.81 -95.15 22.71
CA THR A 19 -2.87 -96.07 23.37
C THR A 19 -2.41 -95.47 24.70
N ASN A 20 -2.52 -96.25 25.77
CA ASN A 20 -1.98 -95.88 27.09
C ASN A 20 -0.59 -96.50 27.25
N ILE A 21 0.42 -95.67 27.50
CA ILE A 21 1.79 -96.12 27.78
C ILE A 21 2.15 -95.70 29.20
N LEU A 22 2.16 -96.68 30.09
CA LEU A 22 2.52 -96.52 31.49
C LEU A 22 4.04 -96.60 31.64
N LEU A 23 4.71 -95.48 31.39
CA LEU A 23 6.17 -95.39 31.45
C LEU A 23 6.69 -95.52 32.88
N LEU A 24 5.96 -95.04 33.89
CA LEU A 24 6.39 -94.91 35.28
C LEU A 24 5.55 -95.78 36.23
N ASP A 25 5.00 -96.90 35.76
CA ASP A 25 4.22 -97.83 36.59
C ASP A 25 5.05 -98.38 37.76
N PRO A 26 4.66 -98.14 39.03
CA PRO A 26 5.41 -98.63 40.18
C PRO A 26 5.12 -100.10 40.53
N HIS A 27 4.21 -100.78 39.82
CA HIS A 27 3.87 -102.18 40.08
C HIS A 27 4.83 -103.15 39.37
N GLU A 28 5.60 -103.89 40.17
CA GLU A 28 6.47 -104.99 39.71
C GLU A 28 5.96 -106.31 40.34
N GLY A 29 4.97 -106.92 39.69
CA GLY A 29 4.22 -108.04 40.27
C GLY A 29 3.44 -107.63 41.54
N ASN A 30 3.63 -108.34 42.66
CA ASN A 30 2.98 -108.02 43.94
C ASN A 30 3.71 -106.94 44.77
N LYS A 31 4.77 -106.32 44.25
CA LYS A 31 5.56 -105.30 44.98
C LYS A 31 5.38 -103.92 44.34
N VAL A 32 5.24 -102.89 45.18
CA VAL A 32 5.19 -101.49 44.75
C VAL A 32 6.56 -100.86 44.97
N LYS A 33 7.21 -100.40 43.90
CA LYS A 33 8.49 -99.65 43.95
C LYS A 33 8.38 -98.37 43.12
N PRO A 34 8.77 -97.20 43.65
CA PRO A 34 8.71 -95.95 42.90
C PRO A 34 9.71 -95.97 41.73
N VAL A 35 9.23 -95.88 40.50
CA VAL A 35 10.05 -95.75 39.28
C VAL A 35 10.45 -94.28 39.12
N LYS A 36 11.76 -94.01 39.14
CA LYS A 36 12.31 -92.64 39.01
C LYS A 36 12.71 -92.27 37.59
N GLY A 37 12.63 -93.21 36.65
CA GLY A 37 12.97 -92.99 35.25
C GLY A 37 12.83 -94.27 34.43
N THR A 38 12.62 -94.09 33.13
CA THR A 38 12.29 -95.17 32.20
C THR A 38 13.12 -95.03 30.95
N LEU A 39 13.80 -96.11 30.57
CA LEU A 39 14.57 -96.17 29.34
C LEU A 39 13.73 -96.82 28.25
N LEU A 40 13.26 -96.02 27.30
CA LEU A 40 12.58 -96.50 26.11
C LEU A 40 13.58 -96.65 24.96
N TYR A 41 13.74 -97.87 24.45
CA TYR A 41 14.59 -98.15 23.30
C TYR A 41 13.84 -98.96 22.24
N GLY A 42 14.27 -98.85 20.99
CA GLY A 42 13.63 -99.51 19.85
C GLY A 42 14.35 -99.15 18.55
N ARG A 43 14.05 -99.87 17.47
CA ARG A 43 14.65 -99.62 16.14
C ARG A 43 14.28 -98.21 15.63
N ASN A 44 15.00 -97.72 14.63
CA ASN A 44 14.62 -96.47 13.96
C ASN A 44 13.23 -96.63 13.33
N GLY A 45 12.39 -95.60 13.44
CA GLY A 45 10.99 -95.65 13.00
C GLY A 45 10.01 -96.30 13.99
N ALA A 46 10.46 -96.84 15.14
CA ALA A 46 9.57 -97.46 16.13
C ALA A 46 8.72 -96.48 16.97
N GLY A 47 8.65 -95.19 16.60
CA GLY A 47 7.79 -94.20 17.29
C GLY A 47 8.39 -93.53 18.54
N LYS A 48 9.71 -93.62 18.78
CA LYS A 48 10.36 -92.97 19.94
C LYS A 48 10.16 -91.45 19.96
N SER A 49 10.45 -90.76 18.85
CA SER A 49 10.25 -89.31 18.74
C SER A 49 8.77 -88.92 18.79
N THR A 50 7.87 -89.81 18.34
CA THR A 50 6.42 -89.63 18.45
C THR A 50 5.97 -89.50 19.90
N LEU A 51 6.59 -90.25 20.82
CA LEU A 51 6.31 -90.13 22.26
C LEU A 51 6.83 -88.82 22.85
N ALA A 52 8.01 -88.35 22.43
CA ALA A 52 8.49 -87.03 22.83
C ALA A 52 7.52 -85.92 22.39
N LYS A 53 6.99 -86.01 21.16
CA LYS A 53 5.95 -85.09 20.65
C LYS A 53 4.63 -85.20 21.42
N ALA A 54 4.23 -86.41 21.81
CA ALA A 54 3.05 -86.60 22.64
C ALA A 54 3.23 -85.94 24.03
N VAL A 55 4.40 -86.04 24.65
CA VAL A 55 4.69 -85.34 25.92
C VAL A 55 4.62 -83.81 25.73
N ARG A 56 5.12 -83.26 24.61
CA ARG A 56 4.95 -81.83 24.28
C ARG A 56 3.49 -81.43 24.15
N LYS A 57 2.69 -82.24 23.47
CA LYS A 57 1.26 -81.98 23.32
C LYS A 57 0.51 -82.06 24.65
N ALA A 58 0.83 -83.05 25.49
CA ALA A 58 0.27 -83.18 26.84
C ALA A 58 0.67 -82.03 27.77
N LYS A 59 1.86 -81.45 27.58
CA LYS A 59 2.29 -80.21 28.24
C LYS A 59 1.48 -78.98 27.80
N GLY A 60 0.89 -79.01 26.60
CA GLY A 60 0.10 -77.91 26.03
C GLY A 60 0.73 -77.22 24.82
N GLU A 61 1.84 -77.75 24.29
CA GLU A 61 2.45 -77.24 23.06
C GLU A 61 1.68 -77.78 21.83
N SER A 62 1.49 -76.97 20.79
CA SER A 62 0.82 -77.41 19.57
C SER A 62 1.69 -78.39 18.79
N GLN A 63 1.17 -79.59 18.55
CA GLN A 63 1.81 -80.62 17.73
C GLN A 63 0.77 -81.16 16.73
N ASP A 64 1.00 -80.93 15.44
CA ASP A 64 0.05 -81.24 14.37
C ASP A 64 -0.08 -82.75 14.11
N THR A 65 0.98 -83.50 14.41
CA THR A 65 1.08 -84.94 14.11
C THR A 65 0.44 -85.85 15.16
N ILE A 66 0.21 -85.35 16.37
CA ILE A 66 -0.46 -86.08 17.46
C ILE A 66 -1.86 -85.50 17.58
N SER A 67 -2.93 -86.28 17.53
CA SER A 67 -4.30 -85.75 17.64
C SER A 67 -4.68 -85.48 19.09
N GLN A 68 -4.35 -86.40 20.00
CA GLN A 68 -4.66 -86.33 21.44
C GLN A 68 -3.45 -86.78 22.26
N ALA A 69 -3.16 -86.09 23.36
CA ALA A 69 -2.17 -86.52 24.35
C ALA A 69 -2.51 -86.02 25.76
N GLU A 70 -2.51 -86.91 26.75
CA GLU A 70 -2.86 -86.61 28.15
C GLU A 70 -1.95 -87.38 29.11
N PHE A 71 -1.52 -86.75 30.21
CA PHE A 71 -0.82 -87.45 31.28
C PHE A 71 -1.78 -88.37 32.04
N LEU A 72 -1.32 -89.54 32.46
CA LEU A 72 -2.13 -90.53 33.16
C LEU A 72 -1.62 -90.78 34.57
N SER A 73 -2.55 -90.99 35.50
CA SER A 73 -2.26 -91.57 36.82
C SER A 73 -2.14 -93.09 36.75
N ILE A 74 -1.70 -93.69 37.86
CA ILE A 74 -1.59 -95.14 38.03
C ILE A 74 -2.90 -95.90 37.78
N ASN A 75 -4.05 -95.23 37.97
CA ASN A 75 -5.38 -95.79 37.73
C ASN A 75 -5.89 -95.55 36.29
N ASN A 76 -5.01 -95.18 35.35
CA ASN A 76 -5.34 -94.80 33.97
C ASN A 76 -6.30 -93.60 33.85
N LEU A 77 -6.37 -92.76 34.87
CA LEU A 77 -7.17 -91.53 34.85
C LEU A 77 -6.33 -90.36 34.32
N PRO A 78 -6.87 -89.49 33.43
CA PRO A 78 -6.19 -88.28 32.98
C PRO A 78 -5.82 -87.37 34.16
N ILE A 79 -4.62 -86.82 34.12
CA ILE A 79 -4.13 -85.79 35.05
C ILE A 79 -3.99 -84.49 34.26
N GLU A 80 -4.74 -83.47 34.68
CA GLU A 80 -4.53 -82.11 34.21
C GLU A 80 -3.50 -81.40 35.10
N LEU A 81 -2.37 -81.01 34.51
CA LEU A 81 -1.33 -80.25 35.20
C LEU A 81 -1.66 -78.76 35.16
N THR A 82 -1.34 -78.04 36.23
CA THR A 82 -1.42 -76.57 36.25
C THR A 82 -0.34 -75.94 35.36
N GLU A 83 -0.47 -74.66 34.99
CA GLU A 83 0.55 -73.95 34.19
C GLU A 83 1.92 -73.91 34.89
N GLU A 84 1.94 -73.79 36.23
CA GLU A 84 3.17 -73.90 37.01
C GLU A 84 3.78 -75.31 36.92
N GLU A 85 2.98 -76.38 37.01
CA GLU A 85 3.48 -77.75 36.89
C GLU A 85 3.95 -78.09 35.47
N LYS A 86 3.25 -77.60 34.44
CA LYS A 86 3.66 -77.70 33.03
C LYS A 86 5.01 -77.04 32.76
N SER A 87 5.33 -75.94 33.44
CA SER A 87 6.63 -75.25 33.31
C SER A 87 7.81 -76.10 33.78
N HIS A 88 7.58 -77.14 34.58
CA HIS A 88 8.58 -78.10 35.04
C HIS A 88 8.73 -79.33 34.12
N VAL A 89 7.97 -79.40 33.02
CA VAL A 89 8.07 -80.46 32.01
C VAL A 89 8.95 -79.99 30.84
N PHE A 90 10.10 -80.65 30.67
CA PHE A 90 11.07 -80.31 29.63
C PHE A 90 11.21 -81.47 28.63
N VAL A 91 11.14 -81.15 27.33
CA VAL A 91 11.31 -82.12 26.24
C VAL A 91 12.50 -81.72 25.38
N PHE A 92 13.61 -82.43 25.54
CA PHE A 92 14.84 -82.25 24.80
C PHE A 92 14.89 -83.21 23.60
N ASP A 93 14.26 -82.82 22.50
CA ASP A 93 14.27 -83.55 21.23
C ASP A 93 15.00 -82.75 20.12
N GLU A 94 14.98 -83.26 18.89
CA GLU A 94 15.59 -82.60 17.71
C GLU A 94 15.03 -81.18 17.48
N GLU A 95 13.73 -80.98 17.65
CA GLU A 95 13.08 -79.67 17.49
C GLU A 95 13.55 -78.66 18.57
N TYR A 96 13.95 -79.12 19.76
CA TYR A 96 14.56 -78.23 20.77
C TYR A 96 15.94 -77.76 20.33
N ILE A 97 16.75 -78.66 19.76
CA ILE A 97 18.10 -78.38 19.29
C ILE A 97 18.04 -77.38 18.12
N ASP A 98 17.19 -77.63 17.13
CA ASP A 98 17.05 -76.76 15.94
C ASP A 98 16.63 -75.33 16.30
N LYS A 99 15.78 -75.16 17.33
CA LYS A 99 15.33 -73.84 17.77
C LYS A 99 16.38 -73.09 18.57
N ASN A 100 17.11 -73.79 19.43
CA ASN A 100 17.93 -73.15 20.47
C ASN A 100 19.42 -73.18 20.18
N VAL A 101 19.87 -73.83 19.11
CA VAL A 101 21.29 -73.95 18.76
C VAL A 101 21.48 -73.39 17.35
N LYS A 102 22.08 -72.20 17.25
CA LYS A 102 22.47 -71.61 15.96
C LYS A 102 23.97 -71.37 15.89
N PHE A 103 24.52 -71.63 14.72
CA PHE A 103 25.91 -71.41 14.37
C PHE A 103 26.05 -70.03 13.73
N HIS A 104 26.86 -69.15 14.32
CA HIS A 104 26.91 -67.76 13.86
C HIS A 104 27.70 -67.60 12.54
N GLU A 105 28.68 -68.48 12.26
CA GLU A 105 29.52 -68.44 11.04
C GLU A 105 30.05 -69.84 10.64
N SER A 106 30.34 -70.05 9.35
CA SER A 106 30.93 -71.28 8.82
C SER A 106 32.47 -71.26 8.97
N GLY A 107 33.04 -72.03 9.90
CA GLY A 107 34.49 -72.11 10.12
C GLY A 107 34.86 -72.91 11.37
N LEU A 108 36.16 -73.05 11.68
CA LEU A 108 36.63 -73.77 12.86
C LEU A 108 36.41 -73.02 14.19
N ASP A 109 36.08 -71.73 14.14
CA ASP A 109 35.76 -70.86 15.29
C ASP A 109 34.26 -70.51 15.35
N THR A 110 33.39 -71.49 15.12
CA THR A 110 31.95 -71.26 15.21
C THR A 110 31.51 -71.15 16.67
N ILE A 111 31.11 -69.95 17.09
CA ILE A 111 30.49 -69.71 18.40
C ILE A 111 29.09 -70.31 18.39
N ILE A 112 28.84 -71.25 19.31
CA ILE A 112 27.52 -71.86 19.53
C ILE A 112 26.70 -70.90 20.41
N MET A 113 25.68 -70.27 19.82
CA MET A 113 24.72 -69.47 20.58
C MET A 113 23.60 -70.36 21.08
N LEU A 114 23.33 -70.29 22.40
CA LEU A 114 22.35 -71.14 23.08
C LEU A 114 21.13 -70.31 23.54
N GLY A 115 19.94 -70.75 23.13
CA GLY A 115 18.65 -70.24 23.62
C GLY A 115 18.42 -68.74 23.37
N HIS A 116 18.07 -67.99 24.42
CA HIS A 116 17.64 -66.59 24.35
C HIS A 116 18.68 -65.62 23.73
N GLN A 117 19.97 -66.01 23.70
CA GLN A 117 21.01 -65.22 23.04
C GLN A 117 20.80 -65.11 21.52
N VAL A 118 20.19 -66.12 20.90
CA VAL A 118 19.89 -66.12 19.45
C VAL A 118 18.82 -65.09 19.11
N GLU A 119 17.73 -65.03 19.89
CA GLU A 119 16.65 -64.06 19.67
C GLU A 119 17.13 -62.61 19.84
N ILE A 120 17.96 -62.35 20.85
CA ILE A 120 18.52 -61.01 21.09
C ILE A 120 19.43 -60.57 19.93
N ALA A 121 20.24 -61.48 19.39
CA ALA A 121 21.13 -61.18 18.27
C ALA A 121 20.35 -60.83 16.99
N GLU A 122 19.28 -61.56 16.68
CA GLU A 122 18.39 -61.27 15.53
C GLU A 122 17.71 -59.90 15.68
N GLN A 123 17.15 -59.60 16.85
CA GLN A 123 16.56 -58.29 17.14
C GLN A 123 17.58 -57.15 17.01
N LEU A 124 18.82 -57.39 17.42
CA LEU A 124 19.90 -56.40 17.35
C LEU A 124 20.32 -56.13 15.90
N GLN A 125 20.44 -57.17 15.07
CA GLN A 125 20.71 -57.01 13.63
C GLN A 125 19.58 -56.26 12.93
N GLU A 126 18.32 -56.60 13.20
CA GLU A 126 17.17 -55.91 12.60
C GLU A 126 17.13 -54.43 13.04
N ALA A 127 17.36 -54.15 14.32
CA ALA A 127 17.42 -52.80 14.84
C ALA A 127 18.58 -51.98 14.23
N GLN A 128 19.74 -52.61 13.96
CA GLN A 128 20.86 -51.96 13.28
C GLN A 128 20.52 -51.63 11.83
N LYS A 129 19.93 -52.58 11.07
CA LYS A 129 19.50 -52.36 9.69
C LYS A 129 18.48 -51.22 9.58
N ASN A 130 17.51 -51.19 10.48
CA ASN A 130 16.50 -50.13 10.54
C ASN A 130 17.12 -48.76 10.88
N LEU A 131 18.14 -48.73 11.72
CA LEU A 131 18.85 -47.50 12.07
C LEU A 131 19.68 -46.95 10.91
N GLU A 132 20.41 -47.80 10.17
CA GLU A 132 21.17 -47.35 9.00
C GLU A 132 20.25 -46.84 7.88
N LYS A 133 19.11 -47.51 7.65
CA LYS A 133 18.08 -47.01 6.71
C LYS A 133 17.56 -45.62 7.12
N ALA A 134 17.22 -45.44 8.39
CA ALA A 134 16.72 -44.16 8.90
C ALA A 134 17.78 -43.03 8.84
N LYS A 135 19.06 -43.34 9.04
CA LYS A 135 20.17 -42.38 8.84
C LYS A 135 20.28 -41.96 7.37
N GLY A 136 20.25 -42.91 6.44
CA GLY A 136 20.30 -42.61 5.01
C GLY A 136 19.16 -41.69 4.56
N GLU A 137 17.93 -41.96 5.02
CA GLU A 137 16.77 -41.09 4.76
C GLU A 137 16.95 -39.68 5.35
N PHE A 138 17.51 -39.57 6.56
CA PHE A 138 17.80 -38.29 7.21
C PHE A 138 18.84 -37.47 6.42
N ASP A 139 19.94 -38.09 5.99
CA ASP A 139 21.00 -37.40 5.23
C ASP A 139 20.48 -36.88 3.88
N ILE A 140 19.62 -37.65 3.20
CA ILE A 140 18.96 -37.23 1.96
C ILE A 140 18.03 -36.03 2.23
N GLN A 141 17.25 -36.09 3.32
CA GLN A 141 16.35 -35.02 3.72
C GLN A 141 17.13 -33.74 4.08
N GLU A 142 18.26 -33.85 4.76
CA GLU A 142 19.12 -32.73 5.11
C GLU A 142 19.71 -32.04 3.88
N LYS A 143 20.27 -32.81 2.94
CA LYS A 143 20.78 -32.27 1.66
C LYS A 143 19.68 -31.54 0.88
N THR A 144 18.48 -32.11 0.84
CA THR A 144 17.31 -31.51 0.18
C THR A 144 16.92 -30.17 0.82
N ILE A 145 16.99 -30.04 2.16
CA ILE A 145 16.69 -28.78 2.86
C ILE A 145 17.73 -27.71 2.51
N ILE A 146 19.02 -28.07 2.55
CA ILE A 146 20.13 -27.15 2.22
C ILE A 146 20.00 -26.64 0.77
N GLU A 147 19.67 -27.53 -0.17
CA GLU A 147 19.44 -27.13 -1.57
C GLU A 147 18.24 -26.19 -1.73
N ASN A 148 17.16 -26.42 -0.98
CA ASN A 148 15.98 -25.55 -0.97
C ASN A 148 16.23 -24.19 -0.28
N GLU A 149 17.38 -23.95 0.33
CA GLU A 149 17.75 -22.64 0.88
C GLU A 149 18.57 -21.78 -0.11
N LYS A 150 19.01 -22.37 -1.22
CA LYS A 150 19.76 -21.67 -2.28
C LYS A 150 18.85 -20.77 -3.11
N ILE A 151 19.31 -19.55 -3.38
CA ILE A 151 18.55 -18.50 -4.11
C ILE A 151 18.18 -18.92 -5.55
N GLU A 152 18.94 -19.81 -6.16
CA GLU A 152 18.73 -20.26 -7.54
C GLU A 152 17.81 -21.48 -7.65
N CYS A 153 17.50 -22.13 -6.52
CA CYS A 153 16.65 -23.31 -6.51
C CYS A 153 15.18 -22.91 -6.63
N LYS A 154 14.46 -23.47 -7.62
CA LYS A 154 13.02 -23.22 -7.81
C LYS A 154 12.18 -23.59 -6.58
N ASN A 155 12.64 -24.54 -5.77
CA ASN A 155 11.97 -24.96 -4.55
C ASN A 155 12.35 -24.09 -3.33
N SER A 156 13.09 -23.00 -3.54
CA SER A 156 13.49 -22.09 -2.48
C SER A 156 12.55 -20.90 -2.35
N PRO A 157 12.11 -20.55 -1.13
CA PRO A 157 11.38 -19.29 -0.90
C PRO A 157 12.16 -18.06 -1.40
N LYS A 158 13.50 -18.07 -1.31
CA LYS A 158 14.36 -16.97 -1.75
C LYS A 158 14.33 -16.77 -3.28
N TYR A 159 14.18 -17.85 -4.04
CA TYR A 159 14.06 -17.79 -5.51
C TYR A 159 12.80 -17.02 -5.93
N HIS A 160 11.67 -17.30 -5.27
CA HIS A 160 10.41 -16.62 -5.56
C HIS A 160 10.42 -15.16 -5.11
N ILE A 161 11.04 -14.84 -3.96
CA ILE A 161 11.25 -13.45 -3.54
C ILE A 161 12.09 -12.70 -4.58
N LYS A 162 13.19 -13.30 -5.06
CA LYS A 162 14.01 -12.70 -6.14
C LYS A 162 13.19 -12.47 -7.41
N LYS A 163 12.34 -13.42 -7.81
CA LYS A 163 11.46 -13.26 -8.98
C LYS A 163 10.45 -12.12 -8.81
N MET A 164 9.78 -12.04 -7.65
CA MET A 164 8.86 -10.93 -7.37
C MET A 164 9.58 -9.59 -7.39
N ARG A 165 10.79 -9.53 -6.81
CA ARG A 165 11.63 -8.32 -6.85
C ARG A 165 11.96 -7.92 -8.29
N LEU A 166 12.36 -8.86 -9.14
CA LEU A 166 12.65 -8.61 -10.55
C LEU A 166 11.40 -8.16 -11.31
N ALA A 167 10.22 -8.73 -11.04
CA ALA A 167 8.95 -8.34 -11.67
C ALA A 167 8.50 -6.91 -11.30
N LEU A 168 8.94 -6.40 -10.14
CA LEU A 168 8.68 -5.03 -9.71
C LEU A 168 9.76 -4.04 -10.19
N GLN A 169 10.93 -4.55 -10.58
CA GLN A 169 12.06 -3.78 -11.08
C GLN A 169 11.95 -3.56 -12.59
N GLY A 170 12.22 -2.33 -13.04
CA GLY A 170 12.21 -1.98 -14.46
C GLY A 170 11.45 -0.68 -14.72
N ASP A 171 11.64 -0.11 -15.91
CA ASP A 171 11.03 1.16 -16.30
C ASP A 171 9.51 1.03 -16.52
N ASP A 172 9.06 -0.10 -17.07
CA ASP A 172 7.64 -0.39 -17.29
C ASP A 172 6.97 -1.11 -16.10
N CYS A 173 7.71 -1.30 -15.01
CA CYS A 173 7.26 -1.99 -13.80
C CYS A 173 6.87 -0.98 -12.70
N TRP A 174 6.50 -1.49 -11.52
CA TRP A 174 6.14 -0.65 -10.38
C TRP A 174 7.18 0.44 -10.06
N ALA A 175 8.47 0.09 -10.08
CA ALA A 175 9.56 0.99 -9.75
C ALA A 175 9.70 2.18 -10.72
N GLY A 176 9.54 1.91 -12.03
CA GLY A 176 9.60 2.93 -13.07
C GLY A 176 8.35 3.80 -13.10
N ARG A 177 7.16 3.22 -12.90
CA ARG A 177 5.91 3.98 -12.73
C ARG A 177 5.98 4.88 -11.50
N ASP A 178 6.46 4.38 -10.36
CA ASP A 178 6.60 5.17 -9.12
C ASP A 178 7.61 6.32 -9.29
N LYS A 179 8.69 6.11 -10.07
CA LYS A 179 9.60 7.20 -10.50
C LYS A 179 8.85 8.31 -11.23
N LEU A 180 7.97 7.97 -12.18
CA LEU A 180 7.21 8.96 -12.94
C LEU A 180 6.26 9.77 -12.05
N ILE A 181 5.62 9.13 -11.07
CA ILE A 181 4.73 9.78 -10.08
C ILE A 181 5.52 10.77 -9.23
N LYS A 182 6.66 10.34 -8.68
CA LYS A 182 7.50 11.13 -7.78
C LYS A 182 8.41 12.14 -8.49
N ASN A 183 8.46 12.08 -9.82
CA ASN A 183 9.37 12.86 -10.66
C ASN A 183 10.86 12.66 -10.29
N ASN A 184 11.23 11.42 -9.94
CA ASN A 184 12.60 11.07 -9.57
C ASN A 184 13.48 10.83 -10.81
N ARG A 185 14.80 10.99 -10.66
CA ARG A 185 15.77 10.65 -11.73
C ARG A 185 15.97 9.15 -11.90
N GLN A 186 15.89 8.39 -10.81
CA GLN A 186 16.11 6.95 -10.77
C GLN A 186 14.84 6.20 -10.39
N ASN A 187 14.76 4.94 -10.80
CA ASN A 187 13.67 4.04 -10.42
C ASN A 187 13.63 3.83 -8.91
N THR A 188 12.43 3.71 -8.35
CA THR A 188 12.27 3.46 -6.91
C THR A 188 12.89 2.12 -6.53
N GLY A 189 13.72 2.11 -5.49
CA GLY A 189 14.39 0.89 -5.04
C GLY A 189 13.40 -0.19 -4.59
N VAL A 190 13.57 -1.40 -5.10
CA VAL A 190 12.76 -2.57 -4.72
C VAL A 190 13.58 -3.48 -3.80
N ARG A 191 13.08 -3.67 -2.57
CA ARG A 191 13.65 -4.56 -1.55
C ARG A 191 12.90 -5.89 -1.53
N ASP A 192 13.48 -6.87 -0.83
CA ASP A 192 12.91 -8.21 -0.71
C ASP A 192 11.56 -8.23 0.03
N ASP A 193 11.21 -7.19 0.78
CA ASP A 193 9.94 -7.04 1.49
C ASP A 193 8.92 -6.14 0.79
N THR A 194 9.30 -5.44 -0.29
CA THR A 194 8.43 -4.50 -1.01
C THR A 194 7.13 -5.14 -1.49
N TYR A 195 7.18 -6.42 -1.89
CA TYR A 195 6.02 -7.17 -2.34
C TYR A 195 4.88 -7.22 -1.29
N LYS A 196 5.20 -7.14 0.01
CA LYS A 196 4.22 -7.20 1.10
C LYS A 196 3.21 -6.05 1.07
N GLN A 197 3.55 -4.95 0.41
CA GLN A 197 2.67 -3.78 0.26
C GLN A 197 1.48 -4.07 -0.69
N PHE A 198 1.63 -5.03 -1.59
CA PHE A 198 0.67 -5.27 -2.67
C PHE A 198 -0.19 -6.52 -2.44
N ILE A 199 0.29 -7.50 -1.68
CA ILE A 199 -0.38 -8.81 -1.52
C ILE A 199 -1.76 -8.75 -0.85
N THR A 200 -2.05 -7.69 -0.09
CA THR A 200 -3.35 -7.48 0.55
C THR A 200 -4.35 -6.77 -0.35
N LEU A 201 -3.90 -6.27 -1.50
CA LEU A 201 -4.75 -5.54 -2.44
C LEU A 201 -5.59 -6.51 -3.26
N THR A 202 -6.73 -6.02 -3.72
CA THR A 202 -7.62 -6.74 -4.65
C THR A 202 -8.20 -5.74 -5.64
N THR A 203 -8.53 -6.22 -6.84
CA THR A 203 -9.13 -5.39 -7.89
C THR A 203 -9.97 -6.26 -8.82
N THR A 204 -11.06 -5.68 -9.32
CA THR A 204 -11.89 -6.25 -10.39
C THR A 204 -11.43 -5.80 -11.78
N LYS A 205 -10.61 -4.75 -11.85
CA LYS A 205 -10.08 -4.21 -13.11
C LYS A 205 -8.96 -5.08 -13.66
N THR A 206 -8.88 -5.14 -14.98
CA THR A 206 -7.77 -5.80 -15.68
C THR A 206 -6.51 -4.94 -15.64
N ARG A 207 -5.36 -5.57 -15.90
CA ARG A 207 -4.07 -4.88 -15.96
C ARG A 207 -4.07 -3.74 -16.98
N ASP A 208 -4.61 -3.97 -18.16
CA ASP A 208 -4.60 -2.98 -19.24
C ASP A 208 -5.51 -1.78 -18.95
N GLN A 209 -6.68 -2.01 -18.34
CA GLN A 209 -7.55 -0.93 -17.87
C GLN A 209 -6.84 -0.02 -16.86
N LEU A 210 -6.09 -0.60 -15.92
CA LEU A 210 -5.32 0.17 -14.94
C LEU A 210 -4.17 0.94 -15.59
N ILE A 211 -3.54 0.40 -16.64
CA ILE A 211 -2.47 1.10 -17.39
C ILE A 211 -3.04 2.32 -18.14
N ILE A 212 -4.21 2.17 -18.77
CA ILE A 212 -4.89 3.29 -19.43
C ILE A 212 -5.21 4.39 -18.41
N GLU A 213 -5.86 4.01 -17.30
CA GLU A 213 -6.22 4.94 -16.22
C GLU A 213 -4.98 5.62 -15.62
N PHE A 214 -3.87 4.88 -15.45
CA PHE A 214 -2.59 5.42 -15.00
C PHE A 214 -2.06 6.50 -15.94
N ASN A 215 -2.02 6.21 -17.24
CA ASN A 215 -1.49 7.14 -18.25
C ASN A 215 -2.35 8.40 -18.38
N GLU A 216 -3.68 8.27 -18.34
CA GLU A 216 -4.59 9.42 -18.33
C GLU A 216 -4.41 10.29 -17.07
N THR A 217 -4.36 9.66 -15.89
CA THR A 217 -4.14 10.37 -14.63
C THR A 217 -2.75 11.03 -14.59
N LEU A 218 -1.73 10.41 -15.20
CA LEU A 218 -0.39 10.98 -15.29
C LEU A 218 -0.35 12.23 -16.18
N LYS A 219 -1.12 12.26 -17.28
CA LYS A 219 -1.27 13.48 -18.11
C LYS A 219 -1.87 14.62 -17.29
N VAL A 220 -2.91 14.34 -16.49
CA VAL A 220 -3.52 15.33 -15.59
C VAL A 220 -2.49 15.85 -14.57
N LEU A 221 -1.64 14.97 -14.01
CA LEU A 221 -0.57 15.38 -13.11
C LEU A 221 0.43 16.33 -13.81
N ARG A 222 0.82 16.05 -15.06
CA ARG A 222 1.78 16.90 -15.79
C ARG A 222 1.21 18.28 -16.08
N ILE A 223 -0.06 18.37 -16.48
CA ILE A 223 -0.76 19.65 -16.69
C ILE A 223 -0.80 20.46 -15.37
N ALA A 224 -1.14 19.81 -14.26
CA ALA A 224 -1.16 20.45 -12.94
C ALA A 224 0.23 20.93 -12.48
N GLN A 225 1.29 20.17 -12.79
CA GLN A 225 2.68 20.52 -12.47
C GLN A 225 3.24 21.67 -13.31
N GLN A 226 2.88 21.73 -14.59
CA GLN A 226 3.28 22.82 -15.49
C GLN A 226 2.52 24.12 -15.16
N GLY A 227 1.32 24.01 -14.59
CA GLY A 227 0.50 25.16 -14.27
C GLY A 227 -0.16 25.78 -15.50
N ASP A 228 -0.22 25.08 -16.64
CA ASP A 228 -0.78 25.58 -17.91
C ASP A 228 -2.23 26.08 -17.76
N ALA A 229 -2.99 25.49 -16.84
CA ALA A 229 -4.37 25.88 -16.57
C ALA A 229 -4.50 27.07 -15.58
N ALA A 230 -3.39 27.51 -14.96
CA ALA A 230 -3.36 28.60 -14.01
C ALA A 230 -3.42 29.97 -14.71
N ILE A 231 -4.08 30.93 -14.07
CA ILE A 231 -4.17 32.31 -14.55
C ILE A 231 -2.89 33.04 -14.14
N SER A 232 -2.02 33.33 -15.11
CA SER A 232 -0.73 34.00 -14.90
C SER A 232 -0.86 35.51 -14.73
N THR A 233 -1.81 36.13 -15.43
CA THR A 233 -2.11 37.56 -15.32
C THR A 233 -2.58 37.90 -13.91
N LYS A 234 -1.95 38.88 -13.27
CA LYS A 234 -2.37 39.39 -11.97
C LYS A 234 -3.49 40.41 -12.13
N VAL A 235 -4.39 40.46 -11.16
CA VAL A 235 -5.44 41.50 -11.15
C VAL A 235 -4.78 42.87 -10.97
N PRO A 236 -5.16 43.89 -11.77
CA PRO A 236 -4.59 45.23 -11.66
C PRO A 236 -4.98 45.92 -10.35
N ILE A 237 -4.06 46.72 -9.81
CA ILE A 237 -4.31 47.57 -8.64
C ILE A 237 -4.77 48.93 -9.14
N PHE A 238 -5.92 49.40 -8.67
CA PHE A 238 -6.54 50.63 -9.17
C PHE A 238 -6.59 51.74 -8.11
N ASN A 239 -5.70 52.73 -8.22
CA ASN A 239 -5.58 53.85 -7.25
C ASN A 239 -5.93 55.22 -7.85
N LYS A 240 -6.96 55.30 -8.69
CA LYS A 240 -7.48 56.59 -9.17
C LYS A 240 -8.32 57.24 -8.07
N LYS A 241 -8.10 58.53 -7.83
CA LYS A 241 -8.97 59.34 -6.96
C LYS A 241 -9.91 60.16 -7.82
N TYR A 242 -11.13 60.32 -7.36
CA TYR A 242 -12.15 61.16 -7.99
C TYR A 242 -12.67 62.11 -6.93
N ASP A 243 -12.47 63.42 -7.12
CA ASP A 243 -12.80 64.43 -6.11
C ASP A 243 -14.13 65.09 -6.45
N GLU A 244 -15.24 64.49 -6.01
CA GLU A 244 -16.56 65.08 -6.22
C GLU A 244 -16.73 66.42 -5.50
N THR A 245 -16.01 66.64 -4.39
CA THR A 245 -16.14 67.87 -3.60
C THR A 245 -15.62 69.07 -4.37
N ASN A 246 -14.49 68.89 -5.05
CA ASN A 246 -13.94 69.92 -5.93
C ASN A 246 -14.86 70.18 -7.15
N ILE A 247 -15.36 69.12 -7.79
CA ILE A 247 -16.27 69.28 -8.94
C ILE A 247 -17.56 70.01 -8.53
N LEU A 248 -18.19 69.63 -7.41
CA LEU A 248 -19.38 70.32 -6.90
C LEU A 248 -19.10 71.79 -6.58
N LYS A 249 -17.94 72.09 -5.99
CA LYS A 249 -17.52 73.47 -5.71
C LYS A 249 -17.42 74.28 -7.00
N LEU A 250 -16.79 73.73 -8.04
CA LEU A 250 -16.65 74.39 -9.34
C LEU A 250 -18.03 74.59 -10.00
N LEU A 251 -18.88 73.57 -10.07
CA LEU A 251 -20.21 73.68 -10.70
C LEU A 251 -21.11 74.73 -10.01
N ARG A 252 -20.99 74.88 -8.68
CA ARG A 252 -21.79 75.83 -7.88
C ARG A 252 -21.18 77.23 -7.82
N THR A 253 -19.99 77.44 -8.38
CA THR A 253 -19.35 78.75 -8.39
C THR A 253 -20.22 79.70 -9.23
N LYS A 254 -20.76 80.72 -8.56
CA LYS A 254 -21.54 81.78 -9.19
C LYS A 254 -20.58 82.81 -9.75
N ILE A 255 -20.53 82.90 -11.08
CA ILE A 255 -19.89 84.02 -11.76
C ILE A 255 -20.97 85.08 -11.96
N GLU A 256 -20.75 86.27 -11.42
CA GLU A 256 -21.68 87.38 -11.63
C GLU A 256 -21.76 87.69 -13.11
N ARG A 257 -22.98 87.65 -13.67
CA ARG A 257 -23.21 88.11 -15.03
C ARG A 257 -23.05 89.63 -15.00
N PRO A 258 -22.06 90.21 -15.70
CA PRO A 258 -21.93 91.65 -15.71
C PRO A 258 -23.21 92.27 -16.31
N GLU A 259 -23.73 93.32 -15.68
CA GLU A 259 -24.72 94.19 -16.33
C GLU A 259 -23.99 94.95 -17.42
N LEU A 260 -24.14 94.47 -18.66
CA LEU A 260 -23.44 94.99 -19.82
C LEU A 260 -24.32 96.03 -20.52
N SER A 261 -23.76 97.22 -20.76
CA SER A 261 -24.34 98.17 -21.72
C SER A 261 -24.31 97.58 -23.14
N GLU A 262 -25.06 98.14 -24.10
CA GLU A 262 -25.03 97.68 -25.51
C GLU A 262 -23.60 97.57 -26.06
N ARG A 263 -22.73 98.52 -25.68
CA ARG A 263 -21.32 98.52 -26.02
C ARG A 263 -20.57 97.32 -25.44
N GLU A 264 -20.83 96.99 -24.18
CA GLU A 264 -20.15 95.88 -23.50
C GLU A 264 -20.68 94.51 -23.97
N CYS A 265 -21.95 94.42 -24.40
CA CYS A 265 -22.49 93.24 -25.09
C CYS A 265 -21.74 92.96 -26.41
N TYR A 266 -21.47 94.00 -27.20
CA TYR A 266 -20.68 93.88 -28.43
C TYR A 266 -19.23 93.45 -28.15
N LEU A 267 -18.60 94.01 -27.11
CA LEU A 267 -17.26 93.60 -26.69
C LEU A 267 -17.24 92.13 -26.23
N LEU A 268 -18.29 91.64 -25.56
CA LEU A 268 -18.40 90.25 -25.12
C LEU A 268 -18.52 89.29 -26.31
N GLU A 269 -19.28 89.65 -27.34
CA GLU A 269 -19.38 88.86 -28.59
C GLU A 269 -18.03 88.78 -29.31
N LEU A 270 -17.26 89.87 -29.34
CA LEU A 270 -15.90 89.87 -29.89
C LEU A 270 -14.95 88.94 -29.12
N ALA A 271 -15.06 88.90 -27.79
CA ALA A 271 -14.29 87.97 -26.96
C ALA A 271 -14.70 86.51 -27.23
N GLN A 272 -16.01 86.22 -27.28
CA GLN A 272 -16.55 84.88 -27.54
C GLN A 272 -16.21 84.34 -28.95
N THR A 273 -15.97 85.22 -29.92
CA THR A 273 -15.57 84.86 -31.28
C THR A 273 -14.04 84.75 -31.47
N GLY A 274 -13.27 84.75 -30.37
CA GLY A 274 -11.83 84.50 -30.39
C GLY A 274 -10.96 85.72 -30.71
N ARG A 275 -11.51 86.94 -30.62
CA ARG A 275 -10.78 88.21 -30.86
C ARG A 275 -10.25 88.85 -29.57
N SER A 276 -10.05 88.07 -28.52
CA SER A 276 -9.55 88.55 -27.22
C SER A 276 -8.19 89.24 -27.31
N SER A 277 -7.34 88.84 -28.25
CA SER A 277 -6.07 89.54 -28.54
C SER A 277 -6.28 90.98 -29.00
N GLN A 278 -7.25 91.23 -29.88
CA GLN A 278 -7.58 92.57 -30.35
C GLN A 278 -8.14 93.45 -29.22
N LEU A 279 -8.87 92.85 -28.28
CA LEU A 279 -9.38 93.54 -27.10
C LEU A 279 -8.25 93.90 -26.12
N ASN A 280 -7.26 93.02 -25.95
CA ASN A 280 -6.04 93.33 -25.19
C ASN A 280 -5.20 94.42 -25.86
N ASP A 281 -5.06 94.40 -27.19
CA ASP A 281 -4.39 95.48 -27.94
C ASP A 281 -5.10 96.83 -27.73
N MET A 282 -6.45 96.83 -27.68
CA MET A 282 -7.21 98.03 -27.33
C MET A 282 -6.90 98.51 -25.91
N ILE A 283 -6.76 97.61 -24.94
CA ILE A 283 -6.32 97.98 -23.59
C ILE A 283 -4.94 98.64 -23.65
N ASP A 284 -3.97 98.04 -24.34
CA ASP A 284 -2.60 98.56 -24.40
C ASP A 284 -2.53 99.94 -25.08
N ILE A 285 -3.25 100.12 -26.19
CA ILE A 285 -3.30 101.37 -26.96
C ILE A 285 -3.96 102.50 -26.16
N PHE A 286 -5.09 102.22 -25.50
CA PHE A 286 -5.90 103.24 -24.82
C PHE A 286 -5.50 103.45 -23.36
N SER A 287 -4.68 102.55 -22.77
CA SER A 287 -4.05 102.78 -21.47
C SER A 287 -2.87 103.75 -21.54
N ASN A 288 -2.35 104.03 -22.74
CA ASN A 288 -1.28 105.02 -22.93
C ASN A 288 -1.81 106.45 -22.77
N THR A 289 -1.16 107.23 -21.91
CA THR A 289 -1.49 108.63 -21.62
C THR A 289 -1.24 109.55 -22.82
N GLU A 290 -0.34 109.17 -23.72
CA GLU A 290 0.01 109.92 -24.94
C GLU A 290 -0.97 109.69 -26.11
N THR A 291 -1.91 108.74 -25.99
CA THR A 291 -2.93 108.49 -27.02
C THR A 291 -4.04 109.54 -26.92
N TYR A 292 -4.02 110.52 -27.83
CA TYR A 292 -5.07 111.56 -27.96
C TYR A 292 -5.93 111.41 -29.20
N ILE A 293 -5.54 110.54 -30.14
CA ILE A 293 -6.26 110.26 -31.39
C ILE A 293 -6.38 108.75 -31.52
N CYS A 294 -7.58 108.24 -31.78
CA CYS A 294 -7.82 106.81 -32.01
C CYS A 294 -7.07 106.36 -33.27
N PRO A 295 -6.22 105.31 -33.20
CA PRO A 295 -5.41 104.88 -34.34
C PRO A 295 -6.23 104.25 -35.47
N THR A 296 -7.47 103.84 -35.20
CA THR A 296 -8.32 103.17 -36.19
C THR A 296 -9.23 104.14 -36.94
N CYS A 297 -9.93 105.04 -36.23
CA CYS A 297 -10.88 105.97 -36.83
C CYS A 297 -10.39 107.42 -36.90
N LEU A 298 -9.16 107.70 -36.42
CA LEU A 298 -8.50 109.02 -36.41
C LEU A 298 -9.28 110.12 -35.68
N GLN A 299 -10.25 109.76 -34.84
CA GLN A 299 -11.00 110.71 -34.02
C GLN A 299 -10.26 111.06 -32.73
N PRO A 300 -10.37 112.30 -32.23
CA PRO A 300 -9.86 112.66 -30.90
C PRO A 300 -10.50 111.83 -29.80
N VAL A 301 -9.71 111.36 -28.83
CA VAL A 301 -10.19 110.59 -27.68
C VAL A 301 -9.88 111.34 -26.39
N SER A 302 -10.89 111.48 -25.53
CA SER A 302 -10.72 112.11 -24.22
C SER A 302 -10.18 111.12 -23.20
N GLU A 303 -9.49 111.63 -22.18
CA GLU A 303 -8.93 110.79 -21.10
C GLU A 303 -10.03 110.00 -20.38
N LYS A 304 -11.17 110.64 -20.10
CA LYS A 304 -12.34 109.98 -19.49
C LYS A 304 -12.86 108.83 -20.35
N TYR A 305 -12.95 109.03 -21.67
CA TYR A 305 -13.41 108.00 -22.59
C TYR A 305 -12.45 106.81 -22.67
N LYS A 306 -11.14 107.05 -22.63
CA LYS A 306 -10.13 105.98 -22.60
C LYS A 306 -10.27 105.12 -21.35
N GLN A 307 -10.41 105.77 -20.18
CA GLN A 307 -10.63 105.07 -18.91
C GLN A 307 -11.91 104.23 -18.92
N ASP A 308 -13.03 104.82 -19.38
CA ASP A 308 -14.32 104.12 -19.50
C ASP A 308 -14.22 102.93 -20.47
N LEU A 309 -13.55 103.09 -21.62
CA LEU A 309 -13.36 102.03 -22.61
C LEU A 309 -12.49 100.89 -22.08
N VAL A 310 -11.34 101.20 -21.47
CA VAL A 310 -10.46 100.18 -20.87
C VAL A 310 -11.20 99.42 -19.78
N GLN A 311 -11.96 100.12 -18.93
CA GLN A 311 -12.76 99.51 -17.88
C GLN A 311 -13.86 98.59 -18.46
N SER A 312 -14.56 99.01 -19.53
CA SER A 312 -15.54 98.16 -20.22
C SER A 312 -14.92 96.91 -20.85
N VAL A 313 -13.72 97.02 -21.45
CA VAL A 313 -13.03 95.86 -22.03
C VAL A 313 -12.54 94.90 -20.93
N GLN A 314 -11.97 95.43 -19.84
CA GLN A 314 -11.54 94.63 -18.68
C GLN A 314 -12.70 93.95 -17.95
N LYS A 315 -13.87 94.59 -17.88
CA LYS A 315 -15.11 94.02 -17.32
C LYS A 315 -15.62 92.84 -18.15
N VAL A 316 -15.39 92.85 -19.45
CA VAL A 316 -15.78 91.81 -20.40
C VAL A 316 -14.79 90.65 -20.43
N LEU A 317 -13.48 90.95 -20.46
CA LEU A 317 -12.38 89.96 -20.47
C LEU A 317 -12.05 89.41 -19.07
N SER A 318 -13.04 89.21 -18.20
CA SER A 318 -12.72 88.91 -16.79
C SER A 318 -11.88 87.63 -16.67
N LYS A 319 -10.62 87.80 -16.20
CA LYS A 319 -9.66 86.71 -15.97
C LYS A 319 -10.25 85.58 -15.13
N THR A 320 -11.20 85.92 -14.27
CA THR A 320 -11.97 85.02 -13.42
C THR A 320 -12.77 83.97 -14.20
N VAL A 321 -13.33 84.31 -15.38
CA VAL A 321 -14.05 83.34 -16.22
C VAL A 321 -13.08 82.38 -16.88
N GLU A 322 -11.96 82.88 -17.42
CA GLU A 322 -10.92 82.05 -18.04
C GLU A 322 -10.26 81.09 -17.05
N GLU A 323 -9.92 81.57 -15.84
CA GLU A 323 -9.38 80.76 -14.75
C GLU A 323 -10.38 79.67 -14.33
N HIS A 324 -11.66 80.01 -14.20
CA HIS A 324 -12.70 79.03 -13.86
C HIS A 324 -12.93 77.98 -14.95
N LEU A 325 -12.93 78.38 -16.22
CA LEU A 325 -13.05 77.47 -17.35
C LEU A 325 -11.86 76.51 -17.43
N ALA A 326 -10.65 77.01 -17.21
CA ALA A 326 -9.46 76.18 -17.14
C ALA A 326 -9.56 75.14 -16.01
N GLU A 327 -9.99 75.55 -14.82
CA GLU A 327 -10.23 74.65 -13.68
C GLU A 327 -11.29 73.58 -14.00
N LEU A 328 -12.40 73.94 -14.66
CA LEU A 328 -13.43 72.99 -15.09
C LEU A 328 -12.91 71.96 -16.10
N CYS A 329 -12.07 72.38 -17.05
CA CYS A 329 -11.44 71.46 -17.99
C CYS A 329 -10.50 70.47 -17.28
N THR A 330 -9.79 70.89 -16.23
CA THR A 330 -8.87 69.99 -15.50
C THR A 330 -9.55 68.87 -14.73
N VAL A 331 -10.84 69.03 -14.39
CA VAL A 331 -11.60 68.03 -13.64
C VAL A 331 -12.36 67.04 -14.53
N MET A 332 -12.34 67.23 -15.86
CA MET A 332 -12.88 66.24 -16.78
C MET A 332 -12.05 64.95 -16.71
N ALA A 333 -12.74 63.83 -16.56
CA ALA A 333 -12.09 62.53 -16.42
C ALA A 333 -12.32 61.65 -17.64
N GLU A 334 -11.28 60.96 -18.08
CA GLU A 334 -11.40 59.89 -19.06
C GLU A 334 -12.02 58.63 -18.44
N GLU A 335 -12.75 57.89 -19.27
CA GLU A 335 -13.27 56.57 -18.95
C GLU A 335 -12.15 55.58 -18.66
N ILE A 336 -12.47 54.57 -17.85
CA ILE A 336 -11.54 53.57 -17.38
C ILE A 336 -11.74 52.30 -18.19
N GLU A 337 -10.64 51.77 -18.73
CA GLU A 337 -10.61 50.52 -19.48
C GLU A 337 -9.73 49.50 -18.74
N ILE A 338 -10.29 48.32 -18.44
CA ILE A 338 -9.58 47.20 -17.80
C ILE A 338 -9.92 45.94 -18.57
N ASP A 339 -8.89 45.21 -19.03
CA ASP A 339 -9.07 43.93 -19.70
C ASP A 339 -9.29 42.81 -18.68
N PHE A 340 -10.48 42.23 -18.71
CA PHE A 340 -10.88 41.11 -17.86
C PHE A 340 -10.86 39.74 -18.59
N SER A 341 -10.51 39.69 -19.87
CA SER A 341 -10.46 38.46 -20.66
C SER A 341 -9.61 37.33 -20.05
N PRO A 342 -8.47 37.59 -19.35
CA PRO A 342 -7.66 36.53 -18.75
C PRO A 342 -8.35 35.82 -17.58
N PHE A 343 -9.40 36.42 -17.01
CA PHE A 343 -10.12 35.91 -15.84
C PHE A 343 -11.44 35.22 -16.21
N SER A 344 -11.68 34.92 -17.49
CA SER A 344 -12.91 34.27 -17.99
C SER A 344 -13.33 33.00 -17.23
N LYS A 345 -12.39 32.27 -16.60
CA LYS A 345 -12.68 31.08 -15.76
C LYS A 345 -13.32 31.42 -14.41
N LEU A 346 -13.28 32.69 -13.99
CA LEU A 346 -13.79 33.23 -12.72
C LEU A 346 -15.04 34.08 -13.00
N GLU A 347 -16.05 33.48 -13.65
CA GLU A 347 -17.18 34.21 -14.26
C GLU A 347 -17.88 35.17 -13.28
N MET A 348 -18.14 34.72 -12.05
CA MET A 348 -18.95 35.48 -11.09
C MET A 348 -18.26 36.76 -10.63
N SER A 349 -16.99 36.69 -10.21
CA SER A 349 -16.21 37.87 -9.78
C SER A 349 -15.84 38.77 -10.96
N THR A 350 -15.61 38.17 -12.14
CA THR A 350 -15.31 38.92 -13.37
C THR A 350 -16.50 39.78 -13.79
N ASN A 351 -17.72 39.20 -13.80
CA ASN A 351 -18.95 39.92 -14.12
C ASN A 351 -19.21 41.06 -13.11
N SER A 352 -18.99 40.81 -11.82
CA SER A 352 -19.12 41.86 -10.80
C SER A 352 -18.18 43.04 -11.05
N CYS A 353 -16.94 42.79 -11.46
CA CYS A 353 -16.00 43.87 -11.81
C CYS A 353 -16.44 44.64 -13.06
N LEU A 354 -16.93 43.93 -14.09
CA LEU A 354 -17.45 44.55 -15.33
C LEU A 354 -18.66 45.44 -15.07
N GLU A 355 -19.60 45.00 -14.26
CA GLU A 355 -20.79 45.78 -13.88
C GLU A 355 -20.41 47.06 -13.14
N ILE A 356 -19.51 46.98 -12.16
CA ILE A 356 -19.05 48.15 -11.41
C ILE A 356 -18.28 49.11 -12.33
N LEU A 357 -17.42 48.59 -13.22
CA LEU A 357 -16.69 49.41 -14.20
C LEU A 357 -17.64 50.16 -15.15
N ALA A 358 -18.69 49.49 -15.62
CA ALA A 358 -19.71 50.12 -16.45
C ALA A 358 -20.45 51.25 -15.71
N GLN A 359 -20.78 51.05 -14.43
CA GLN A 359 -21.40 52.08 -13.59
C GLN A 359 -20.46 53.28 -13.36
N ILE A 360 -19.16 53.03 -13.15
CA ILE A 360 -18.15 54.09 -13.02
C ILE A 360 -18.08 54.92 -14.30
N ASN A 361 -17.93 54.28 -15.46
CA ASN A 361 -17.83 55.00 -16.74
C ASN A 361 -19.11 55.77 -17.06
N MET A 362 -20.29 55.22 -16.72
CA MET A 362 -21.55 55.96 -16.80
C MET A 362 -21.56 57.18 -15.86
N GLY A 363 -21.06 57.04 -14.63
CA GLY A 363 -20.92 58.13 -13.66
C GLY A 363 -19.99 59.23 -14.17
N ILE A 364 -18.83 58.86 -14.73
CA ILE A 364 -17.87 59.79 -15.33
C ILE A 364 -18.50 60.54 -16.52
N ARG A 365 -19.17 59.83 -17.44
CA ARG A 365 -19.87 60.45 -18.57
C ARG A 365 -20.90 61.48 -18.12
N ASN A 366 -21.76 61.11 -17.16
CA ASN A 366 -22.79 62.02 -16.65
C ASN A 366 -22.18 63.25 -15.97
N ASN A 367 -21.14 63.07 -15.17
CA ASN A 367 -20.45 64.18 -14.51
C ASN A 367 -19.76 65.09 -15.53
N ASN A 368 -19.10 64.52 -16.55
CA ASN A 368 -18.48 65.27 -17.64
C ASN A 368 -19.52 66.06 -18.44
N LEU A 369 -20.73 65.54 -18.66
CA LEU A 369 -21.82 66.28 -19.31
C LEU A 369 -22.25 67.52 -18.50
N LEU A 370 -22.31 67.41 -17.17
CA LEU A 370 -22.60 68.56 -16.29
C LEU A 370 -21.47 69.59 -16.32
N ILE A 371 -20.21 69.13 -16.29
CA ILE A 371 -19.03 70.00 -16.42
C ILE A 371 -19.06 70.71 -17.78
N GLN A 372 -19.31 69.99 -18.87
CA GLN A 372 -19.38 70.55 -20.21
C GLN A 372 -20.51 71.58 -20.32
N SER A 373 -21.71 71.30 -19.77
CA SER A 373 -22.81 72.27 -19.75
C SER A 373 -22.45 73.56 -19.00
N LYS A 374 -21.62 73.48 -17.96
CA LYS A 374 -21.12 74.65 -17.22
C LYS A 374 -20.01 75.38 -17.99
N ILE A 375 -19.16 74.67 -18.73
CA ILE A 375 -18.18 75.26 -19.65
C ILE A 375 -18.88 76.02 -20.78
N ASP A 376 -19.92 75.44 -21.37
CA ASP A 376 -20.69 76.04 -22.46
C ASP A 376 -21.46 77.30 -22.01
N ASN A 377 -21.86 77.36 -20.73
CA ASN A 377 -22.52 78.52 -20.15
C ASN A 377 -22.04 78.83 -18.71
N PRO A 378 -20.90 79.52 -18.55
CA PRO A 378 -20.24 79.74 -17.25
C PRO A 378 -21.06 80.55 -16.24
N TYR A 379 -21.96 81.41 -16.74
CA TYR A 379 -22.82 82.27 -15.93
C TYR A 379 -24.06 81.56 -15.38
N SER A 380 -24.38 80.37 -15.90
CA SER A 380 -25.50 79.57 -15.40
C SER A 380 -25.12 78.86 -14.10
N ILE A 381 -26.07 78.74 -13.17
CA ILE A 381 -25.89 77.93 -11.96
C ILE A 381 -26.24 76.49 -12.32
N CYS A 382 -25.27 75.58 -12.19
CA CYS A 382 -25.52 74.16 -12.42
C CYS A 382 -26.06 73.52 -11.13
N ASN A 383 -27.34 73.16 -11.13
CA ASN A 383 -28.01 72.48 -10.02
C ASN A 383 -28.06 70.95 -10.18
N GLY A 384 -27.37 70.38 -11.19
CA GLY A 384 -27.34 68.94 -11.42
C GLY A 384 -26.71 68.17 -10.26
N GLU A 385 -27.26 67.00 -9.94
CA GLU A 385 -26.67 66.08 -8.98
C GLU A 385 -25.54 65.27 -9.65
N ILE A 386 -24.36 65.28 -9.02
CA ILE A 386 -23.19 64.51 -9.44
C ILE A 386 -23.32 63.07 -8.94
N ILE A 387 -22.97 62.11 -9.79
CA ILE A 387 -22.87 60.71 -9.39
C ILE A 387 -21.58 60.50 -8.60
N SER A 388 -21.68 59.86 -7.43
CA SER A 388 -20.53 59.56 -6.57
C SER A 388 -19.69 58.41 -7.15
N VAL A 389 -18.71 58.78 -7.98
CA VAL A 389 -17.74 57.87 -8.59
C VAL A 389 -16.75 57.36 -7.55
N SER A 390 -16.36 58.13 -6.53
CA SER A 390 -15.43 57.70 -5.48
C SER A 390 -15.93 56.50 -4.69
N ASN A 391 -17.23 56.42 -4.39
CA ASN A 391 -17.83 55.25 -3.75
C ASN A 391 -17.85 54.02 -4.71
N LEU A 392 -18.07 54.24 -6.00
CA LEU A 392 -17.99 53.15 -6.98
C LEU A 392 -16.53 52.67 -7.17
N LEU A 393 -15.55 53.56 -7.07
CA LEU A 393 -14.13 53.23 -7.11
C LEU A 393 -13.68 52.40 -5.91
N THR A 394 -14.18 52.70 -4.70
CA THR A 394 -13.91 51.86 -3.52
C THR A 394 -14.56 50.48 -3.65
N GLN A 395 -15.77 50.40 -4.22
CA GLN A 395 -16.43 49.13 -4.53
C GLN A 395 -15.65 48.33 -5.58
N LEU A 396 -15.16 48.98 -6.64
CA LEU A 396 -14.32 48.35 -7.65
C LEU A 396 -13.05 47.77 -7.03
N ASN A 397 -12.37 48.52 -6.18
CA ASN A 397 -11.17 48.03 -5.49
C ASN A 397 -11.44 46.79 -4.64
N LYS A 398 -12.57 46.76 -3.93
CA LYS A 398 -12.99 45.57 -3.18
C LYS A 398 -13.31 44.38 -4.09
N ALA A 399 -13.96 44.62 -5.23
CA ALA A 399 -14.25 43.59 -6.21
C ALA A 399 -12.96 43.03 -6.85
N LEU A 400 -11.99 43.88 -7.17
CA LEU A 400 -10.67 43.49 -7.66
C LEU A 400 -9.89 42.67 -6.62
N GLU A 401 -9.96 43.04 -5.34
CA GLU A 401 -9.35 42.26 -4.25
C GLU A 401 -9.99 40.86 -4.14
N ASN A 402 -11.32 40.78 -4.23
CA ASN A 402 -12.02 39.50 -4.26
C ASN A 402 -11.62 38.65 -5.48
N LEU A 403 -11.52 39.25 -6.67
CA LEU A 403 -11.08 38.57 -7.89
C LEU A 403 -9.65 38.03 -7.76
N GLU A 404 -8.74 38.79 -7.13
CA GLU A 404 -7.36 38.34 -6.88
C GLU A 404 -7.32 37.17 -5.89
N ASN A 405 -8.12 37.23 -4.82
CA ASN A 405 -8.25 36.13 -3.88
C ASN A 405 -8.78 34.86 -4.55
N GLU A 406 -9.81 34.99 -5.39
CA GLU A 406 -10.38 33.86 -6.13
C GLU A 406 -9.37 33.29 -7.15
N ARG A 407 -8.61 34.15 -7.84
CA ARG A 407 -7.53 33.75 -8.76
C ARG A 407 -6.46 32.93 -8.03
N LEU A 408 -6.04 33.37 -6.84
CA LEU A 408 -5.07 32.66 -6.02
C LEU A 408 -5.61 31.30 -5.57
N GLU A 409 -6.88 31.23 -5.16
CA GLU A 409 -7.51 29.98 -4.75
C GLU A 409 -7.67 29.00 -5.92
N TYR A 410 -8.12 29.48 -7.08
CA TYR A 410 -8.23 28.70 -8.31
C TYR A 410 -6.87 28.12 -8.71
N ASN A 411 -5.82 28.95 -8.74
CA ASN A 411 -4.47 28.50 -9.08
C ASN A 411 -3.92 27.49 -8.06
N LYS A 412 -4.24 27.64 -6.77
CA LYS A 412 -3.89 26.67 -5.73
C LYS A 412 -4.57 25.32 -5.96
N LYS A 413 -5.85 25.31 -6.38
CA LYS A 413 -6.58 24.07 -6.71
C LYS A 413 -6.00 23.39 -7.94
N ILE A 414 -5.65 24.14 -8.98
CA ILE A 414 -5.03 23.61 -10.22
C ILE A 414 -3.67 22.98 -9.94
N THR A 415 -2.88 23.59 -9.05
CA THR A 415 -1.54 23.11 -8.69
C THR A 415 -1.56 22.09 -7.55
N ASP A 416 -2.72 21.73 -7.00
CA ASP A 416 -2.80 20.70 -5.96
C ASP A 416 -2.63 19.30 -6.55
N THR A 417 -1.37 18.88 -6.64
CA THR A 417 -0.98 17.58 -7.18
C THR A 417 -1.18 16.43 -6.19
N LYS A 418 -1.41 16.70 -4.90
CA LYS A 418 -1.47 15.67 -3.85
C LYS A 418 -2.56 14.60 -4.09
N PRO A 419 -3.84 14.96 -4.38
CA PRO A 419 -4.86 13.95 -4.65
C PRO A 419 -4.54 13.11 -5.90
N ILE A 420 -3.98 13.74 -6.93
CA ILE A 420 -3.61 13.08 -8.19
C ILE A 420 -2.46 12.07 -7.94
N ILE A 421 -1.43 12.47 -7.20
CA ILE A 421 -0.30 11.61 -6.82
C ILE A 421 -0.79 10.42 -5.99
N LYS A 422 -1.69 10.65 -5.03
CA LYS A 422 -2.27 9.57 -4.21
C LYS A 422 -3.01 8.56 -5.10
N ARG A 423 -3.85 9.03 -6.02
CA ARG A 423 -4.58 8.17 -6.95
C ARG A 423 -3.64 7.37 -7.86
N LEU A 424 -2.62 8.01 -8.42
CA LEU A 424 -1.60 7.33 -9.23
C LEU A 424 -0.86 6.25 -8.43
N THR A 425 -0.54 6.53 -7.17
CA THR A 425 0.13 5.57 -6.28
C THR A 425 -0.76 4.35 -6.05
N GLU A 426 -2.07 4.56 -5.81
CA GLU A 426 -3.05 3.47 -5.68
C GLU A 426 -3.11 2.62 -6.94
N ILE A 427 -3.26 3.24 -8.12
CA ILE A 427 -3.33 2.54 -9.40
C ILE A 427 -2.03 1.74 -9.64
N ASN A 428 -0.86 2.35 -9.41
CA ASN A 428 0.42 1.67 -9.60
C ASN A 428 0.56 0.45 -8.67
N ASN A 429 0.11 0.55 -7.43
CA ASN A 429 0.10 -0.56 -6.47
C ASN A 429 -0.85 -1.69 -6.89
N LEU A 430 -2.01 -1.37 -7.48
CA LEU A 430 -2.92 -2.37 -8.03
C LEU A 430 -2.33 -3.09 -9.25
N ILE A 431 -1.63 -2.38 -10.14
CA ILE A 431 -0.91 -3.02 -11.26
C ILE A 431 0.18 -3.94 -10.72
N ALA A 432 0.96 -3.47 -9.74
CA ALA A 432 2.00 -4.26 -9.09
C ALA A 432 1.46 -5.54 -8.44
N TYR A 433 0.30 -5.46 -7.80
CA TYR A 433 -0.41 -6.63 -7.26
C TYR A 433 -0.68 -7.66 -8.36
N LEU A 434 -1.24 -7.25 -9.50
CA LEU A 434 -1.50 -8.15 -10.63
C LEU A 434 -0.21 -8.74 -11.21
N ASP A 435 0.86 -7.93 -11.33
CA ASP A 435 2.15 -8.34 -11.87
C ASP A 435 2.81 -9.46 -11.01
N ILE A 436 2.61 -9.47 -9.69
CA ILE A 436 3.23 -10.46 -8.78
C ILE A 436 2.30 -11.54 -8.25
N ARG A 437 0.98 -11.46 -8.52
CA ARG A 437 -0.03 -12.31 -7.89
C ARG A 437 0.28 -13.80 -8.00
N GLU A 438 0.57 -14.27 -9.20
CA GLU A 438 0.87 -15.68 -9.45
C GLU A 438 2.18 -16.12 -8.81
N LEU A 439 3.20 -15.27 -8.84
CA LEU A 439 4.49 -15.52 -8.18
C LEU A 439 4.33 -15.64 -6.66
N TYR A 440 3.45 -14.83 -6.07
CA TYR A 440 3.15 -14.86 -4.64
C TYR A 440 2.39 -16.13 -4.24
N ILE A 441 1.44 -16.60 -5.07
CA ILE A 441 0.75 -17.87 -4.84
C ILE A 441 1.75 -19.04 -4.84
N GLN A 442 2.71 -19.05 -5.77
CA GLN A 442 3.74 -20.08 -5.79
C GLN A 442 4.66 -19.99 -4.55
N PHE A 443 5.04 -18.77 -4.18
CA PHE A 443 5.84 -18.51 -2.98
C PHE A 443 5.16 -19.02 -1.70
N SER A 444 3.87 -18.77 -1.52
CA SER A 444 3.15 -19.15 -0.30
C SER A 444 3.10 -20.66 -0.13
N VAL A 445 2.84 -21.41 -1.20
CA VAL A 445 2.88 -22.89 -1.20
C VAL A 445 4.26 -23.39 -0.81
N ILE A 446 5.32 -22.89 -1.47
CA ILE A 446 6.69 -23.33 -1.21
C ILE A 446 7.13 -22.99 0.21
N LYS A 447 6.80 -21.79 0.69
CA LYS A 447 7.10 -21.37 2.06
C LYS A 447 6.52 -22.35 3.09
N THR A 448 5.23 -22.71 2.96
CA THR A 448 4.59 -23.67 3.85
C THR A 448 5.22 -25.06 3.77
N LEU A 449 5.62 -25.51 2.57
CA LEU A 449 6.31 -26.79 2.40
C LEU A 449 7.69 -26.78 3.08
N THR A 450 8.46 -25.69 2.95
CA THR A 450 9.77 -25.55 3.60
C THR A 450 9.63 -25.53 5.12
N GLU A 451 8.66 -24.79 5.67
CA GLU A 451 8.39 -24.75 7.12
C GLU A 451 8.02 -26.13 7.67
N ARG A 452 7.15 -26.88 6.97
CA ARG A 452 6.81 -28.26 7.34
C ARG A 452 8.03 -29.19 7.34
N LYS A 453 8.89 -29.10 6.32
CA LYS A 453 10.12 -29.90 6.24
C LYS A 453 11.10 -29.57 7.37
N GLN A 454 11.22 -28.29 7.75
CA GLN A 454 12.07 -27.87 8.86
C GLN A 454 11.54 -28.38 10.21
N LEU A 455 10.22 -28.32 10.46
CA LEU A 455 9.59 -28.89 11.65
C LEU A 455 9.79 -30.41 11.74
N GLN A 456 9.63 -31.13 10.62
CA GLN A 456 9.92 -32.56 10.56
C GLN A 456 11.38 -32.85 10.94
N LYS A 457 12.35 -32.10 10.39
CA LYS A 457 13.78 -32.24 10.74
C LYS A 457 14.02 -32.02 12.23
N GLN A 458 13.42 -30.99 12.83
CA GLN A 458 13.55 -30.73 14.27
C GLN A 458 12.97 -31.87 15.13
N SER A 459 11.82 -32.42 14.73
CA SER A 459 11.20 -33.55 15.43
C SER A 459 12.05 -34.83 15.35
N GLN A 460 12.59 -35.13 14.17
CA GLN A 460 13.47 -36.29 13.96
C GLN A 460 14.81 -36.14 14.69
N SER A 461 15.42 -34.95 14.70
CA SER A 461 16.66 -34.69 15.44
C SER A 461 16.46 -34.86 16.95
N LYS A 462 15.34 -34.38 17.51
CA LYS A 462 14.98 -34.61 18.92
C LYS A 462 14.83 -36.10 19.23
N TYR A 463 14.13 -36.84 18.38
CA TYR A 463 13.97 -38.29 18.53
C TYR A 463 15.31 -39.05 18.47
N GLN A 464 16.19 -38.72 17.52
CA GLN A 464 17.52 -39.33 17.42
C GLN A 464 18.39 -39.03 18.65
N ASN A 465 18.36 -37.79 19.16
CA ASN A 465 19.10 -37.43 20.37
C ASN A 465 18.58 -38.18 21.61
N GLN A 466 17.26 -38.35 21.73
CA GLN A 466 16.66 -39.11 22.83
C GLN A 466 17.02 -40.61 22.75
N LYS A 467 17.01 -41.21 21.56
CA LYS A 467 17.50 -42.58 21.33
C LYS A 467 18.98 -42.74 21.72
N ARG A 468 19.82 -41.78 21.37
CA ARG A 468 21.26 -41.80 21.69
C ARG A 468 21.51 -41.71 23.19
N TRP A 469 20.71 -40.90 23.89
CA TRP A 469 20.72 -40.80 25.35
C TRP A 469 20.29 -42.12 26.02
N CYS A 470 19.19 -42.72 25.57
CA CYS A 470 18.75 -44.04 26.06
C CYS A 470 19.80 -45.13 25.84
N ARG A 471 20.44 -45.19 24.66
CA ARG A 471 21.54 -46.14 24.40
C ARG A 471 22.73 -45.94 25.34
N CYS A 472 23.09 -44.69 25.62
CA CYS A 472 24.19 -44.38 26.53
C CYS A 472 23.86 -44.76 27.99
N CYS A 473 22.60 -44.57 28.42
CA CYS A 473 22.11 -45.05 29.70
C CYS A 473 22.13 -46.58 29.79
N VAL A 474 21.59 -47.29 28.79
CA VAL A 474 21.56 -48.76 28.77
C VAL A 474 22.98 -49.34 28.79
N MET A 475 23.91 -48.80 27.99
CA MET A 475 25.32 -49.20 27.99
C MET A 475 25.99 -48.98 29.35
N LYS A 476 25.72 -47.86 30.04
CA LYS A 476 26.22 -47.59 31.40
C LYS A 476 25.63 -48.50 32.48
N THR A 477 24.46 -49.08 32.23
CA THR A 477 23.80 -49.98 33.18
C THR A 477 24.32 -51.41 33.01
N LEU A 478 24.60 -51.83 31.78
CA LEU A 478 25.22 -53.12 31.45
C LEU A 478 26.69 -53.21 31.89
N SER A 479 27.46 -52.11 31.80
CA SER A 479 28.86 -52.09 32.26
C SER A 479 29.03 -52.03 33.78
N ARG A 480 27.94 -51.96 34.55
CA ARG A 480 27.94 -52.10 36.03
C ARG A 480 27.54 -53.50 36.51
N LEU A 481 27.16 -54.39 35.58
CA LEU A 481 26.71 -55.76 35.85
C LEU A 481 27.77 -56.82 35.49
N VAL A 482 28.93 -56.39 35.02
CA VAL A 482 30.18 -57.17 34.92
C VAL A 482 31.12 -56.61 35.97
#